data_AF-A0A6B2CHJ0-F1
#
_entry.id   AF-A0A6B2CHJ0-F1
#
_cell.length_a   1.000
_cell.length_b   1.000
_cell.length_c   1.000
_cell.angle_alpha   90.00
_cell.angle_beta   90.00
_cell.angle_gamma   90.00
#
_symmetry.space_group_name_H-M   'P 1'
#
loop_
_entity.id
_entity.type
_entity.pdbx_description
1 polymer ?
#
loop_
_entity_poly.entity_id
_entity_poly.type
_entity_poly.pdbx_seq_one_letter_code
_entity_poly.pdbx_strand_id
1 'polypeptide(L)'
;VRELSLARGVAVTEGEVIGVRVEGARLIDLYGNSAIKAVLGSVVASIVASIAAEVLNRPIAIQDEARDRGALLVRLRVLSNA
;
A
#
# COMPACT_ATOMS: atom_id res chain seq x y z
N VAL A 1 -23.66 -7.98 -3.37
CA VAL A 1 -22.31 -7.56 -3.79
C VAL A 1 -21.33 -8.51 -3.12
N ARG A 2 -20.62 -9.38 -3.86
CA ARG A 2 -19.52 -10.14 -3.25
C ARG A 2 -18.41 -9.14 -3.04
N GLU A 3 -18.20 -8.72 -1.80
CA GLU A 3 -17.05 -7.92 -1.42
C GLU A 3 -15.81 -8.61 -2.01
N LEU A 4 -15.04 -7.87 -2.80
CA LEU A 4 -13.68 -8.27 -3.10
C LEU A 4 -12.97 -8.27 -1.74
N SER A 5 -12.94 -9.41 -1.04
CA SER A 5 -12.22 -9.55 0.23
C SER A 5 -10.73 -9.45 -0.04
N LEU A 6 -10.27 -8.22 -0.28
CA LEU A 6 -8.87 -7.86 -0.54
C LEU A 6 -8.06 -7.89 0.74
N ALA A 7 -8.70 -7.69 1.89
CA ALA A 7 -8.09 -7.70 3.22
C ALA A 7 -9.13 -8.13 4.26
N ARG A 8 -8.65 -8.59 5.42
CA ARG A 8 -9.45 -8.85 6.63
C ARG A 8 -9.41 -7.70 7.63
N GLY A 9 -8.41 -6.83 7.51
CA GLY A 9 -8.25 -5.68 8.41
C GLY A 9 -7.08 -4.79 7.97
N VAL A 10 -7.07 -3.57 8.47
CA VAL A 10 -6.02 -2.58 8.22
C VAL A 10 -5.64 -1.93 9.54
N ALA A 11 -4.34 -1.80 9.79
CA ALA A 11 -3.79 -1.03 10.90
C ALA A 11 -2.78 0.00 10.36
N VAL A 12 -2.82 1.22 10.88
CA VAL A 12 -1.94 2.31 10.47
C VAL A 12 -1.04 2.68 11.64
N THR A 13 0.23 2.93 11.35
CA THR A 13 1.21 3.46 12.29
C THR A 13 1.79 4.73 11.71
N GLU A 14 1.66 5.82 12.45
CA GLU A 14 2.19 7.13 12.07
C GLU A 14 3.59 7.33 12.68
N GLY A 15 4.47 7.96 11.91
CA GLY A 15 5.87 8.24 12.26
C GLY A 15 6.51 9.04 11.13
N GLU A 16 7.85 9.02 11.03
CA GLU A 16 8.54 9.63 9.87
C GLU A 16 8.14 8.98 8.53
N VAL A 17 7.74 7.71 8.60
CA VAL A 17 7.19 6.92 7.49
C VAL A 17 5.83 6.39 7.96
N ILE A 18 4.82 6.45 7.09
CA ILE A 18 3.50 5.90 7.39
C ILE A 18 3.54 4.41 7.10
N GLY A 19 3.37 3.60 8.14
CA GLY A 19 3.27 2.15 8.02
C GLY A 19 1.81 1.71 7.93
N VAL A 20 1.45 0.98 6.88
CA VAL A 20 0.11 0.42 6.72
C VAL A 20 0.21 -1.09 6.68
N ARG A 21 -0.37 -1.76 7.68
CA ARG A 21 -0.44 -3.21 7.78
C ARG A 21 -1.81 -3.69 7.31
N VAL A 22 -1.82 -4.49 6.25
CA VAL A 22 -3.04 -5.06 5.64
C VAL A 22 -3.09 -6.55 5.94
N GLU A 23 -3.99 -6.93 6.83
CA GLU A 23 -4.14 -8.31 7.31
C GLU A 23 -4.86 -9.19 6.29
N GLY A 24 -4.33 -10.39 6.01
CA GLY A 24 -4.95 -11.33 5.07
C GLY A 24 -5.07 -10.77 3.65
N ALA A 25 -4.11 -9.94 3.23
CA ALA A 25 -4.11 -9.32 1.91
C ALA A 25 -4.13 -10.37 0.80
N ARG A 26 -5.14 -10.33 -0.08
CA ARG A 26 -5.10 -11.08 -1.35
C ARG A 26 -4.20 -10.33 -2.32
N LEU A 27 -2.98 -10.83 -2.44
CA LEU A 27 -2.01 -10.28 -3.37
C LEU A 27 -2.33 -10.77 -4.77
N ILE A 28 -3.03 -9.91 -5.51
CA ILE A 28 -3.30 -10.08 -6.92
C ILE A 28 -2.12 -9.46 -7.66
N ASP A 29 -1.29 -10.31 -8.28
CA ASP A 29 -0.14 -9.85 -9.06
C ASP A 29 -0.58 -9.44 -10.47
N LEU A 30 -1.23 -8.27 -10.58
CA LEU A 30 -1.66 -7.73 -11.88
C LEU A 30 -0.49 -7.23 -12.74
N TYR A 31 0.63 -6.89 -12.10
CA TYR A 31 1.77 -6.25 -12.76
C TYR A 31 2.93 -7.22 -13.03
N GLY A 32 2.93 -8.44 -12.49
CA GLY A 32 3.92 -9.48 -12.78
C GLY A 32 5.35 -9.02 -12.48
N ASN A 33 6.25 -9.11 -13.48
CA ASN A 33 7.62 -8.56 -13.42
C ASN A 33 7.77 -7.24 -14.20
N SER A 34 6.68 -6.51 -14.43
CA SER A 34 6.75 -5.24 -15.14
C SER A 34 7.45 -4.15 -14.31
N ALA A 35 8.05 -3.18 -15.00
CA ALA A 35 8.63 -1.99 -14.38
C ALA A 35 7.59 -1.19 -13.56
N ILE A 36 6.30 -1.31 -13.91
CA ILE A 36 5.20 -0.65 -13.18
C ILE A 36 5.11 -1.17 -11.75
N LYS A 37 5.35 -2.47 -11.51
CA LYS A 37 5.38 -3.04 -10.16
C LYS A 37 6.47 -2.42 -9.29
N ALA A 38 7.61 -2.05 -9.87
CA ALA A 38 8.70 -1.40 -9.13
C ALA A 38 8.30 0.01 -8.64
N VAL A 39 7.31 0.64 -9.26
CA VAL A 39 6.84 2.00 -8.93
C VAL A 39 5.57 1.95 -8.06
N LEU A 40 4.62 1.10 -8.41
CA LEU A 40 3.30 1.02 -7.79
C LEU A 40 3.17 -0.09 -6.74
N GLY A 41 4.14 -1.00 -6.66
CA GLY A 41 4.03 -2.20 -5.82
C GLY A 41 2.89 -3.11 -6.27
N SER A 42 2.39 -3.90 -5.32
CA SER A 42 1.18 -4.69 -5.51
C SER A 42 -0.06 -3.81 -5.61
N VAL A 43 -1.14 -4.36 -6.17
CA VAL A 43 -2.44 -3.67 -6.27
C VAL A 43 -2.91 -3.14 -4.92
N VAL A 44 -2.68 -3.92 -3.85
CA VAL A 44 -3.05 -3.51 -2.49
C VAL A 44 -2.21 -2.32 -2.04
N ALA A 45 -0.90 -2.31 -2.30
CA ALA A 45 -0.06 -1.16 -2.01
C ALA A 45 -0.46 0.08 -2.82
N SER A 46 -0.79 -0.05 -4.11
CA SER A 46 -1.31 1.05 -4.93
C SER A 46 -2.59 1.66 -4.33
N ILE A 47 -3.55 0.82 -3.93
CA ILE A 47 -4.82 1.29 -3.33
C ILE A 47 -4.56 2.02 -2.02
N VAL A 48 -3.76 1.40 -1.14
CA VAL A 48 -3.35 2.01 0.13
C VAL A 48 -2.69 3.36 -0.12
N ALA A 49 -1.83 3.44 -1.14
CA ALA A 49 -1.15 4.66 -1.48
C ALA A 49 -2.11 5.75 -2.02
N SER A 50 -3.03 5.41 -2.91
CA SER A 50 -4.04 6.35 -3.42
C SER A 50 -4.90 6.93 -2.30
N ILE A 51 -5.37 6.09 -1.38
CA ILE A 51 -6.17 6.53 -0.23
C ILE A 51 -5.36 7.46 0.67
N ALA A 52 -4.11 7.10 0.99
CA ALA A 52 -3.28 7.93 1.84
C ALA A 52 -2.94 9.29 1.18
N ALA A 53 -2.70 9.33 -0.14
CA ALA A 53 -2.52 10.59 -0.87
C ALA A 53 -3.75 11.48 -0.80
N GLU A 54 -4.94 10.90 -0.97
CA GLU A 54 -6.22 11.62 -0.91
C GLU A 54 -6.48 12.18 0.50
N VAL A 55 -6.36 11.35 1.54
CA VAL A 55 -6.62 11.75 2.93
C VAL A 55 -5.64 12.82 3.41
N LEU A 56 -4.36 12.70 3.04
CA LEU A 56 -3.33 13.67 3.44
C LEU A 56 -3.31 14.90 2.53
N ASN A 57 -4.05 14.88 1.42
CA ASN A 57 -4.00 15.89 0.36
C ASN A 57 -2.55 16.23 -0.06
N ARG A 58 -1.71 15.20 -0.17
CA ARG A 58 -0.28 15.33 -0.48
C ARG A 58 0.18 14.19 -1.39
N PRO A 59 1.14 14.43 -2.29
CA PRO A 59 1.77 13.37 -3.04
C PRO A 59 2.50 12.42 -2.09
N ILE A 60 2.41 11.12 -2.35
CA ILE A 60 3.11 10.10 -1.58
C ILE A 60 3.81 9.11 -2.51
N ALA A 61 4.84 8.46 -2.00
CA ALA A 61 5.51 7.34 -2.65
C ALA A 61 5.39 6.08 -1.80
N ILE A 62 5.24 4.94 -2.47
CA ILE A 62 5.45 3.63 -1.84
C ILE A 62 6.97 3.46 -1.73
N GLN A 63 7.47 3.47 -0.50
CA GLN A 63 8.89 3.28 -0.22
C GLN A 63 9.27 1.82 -0.29
N ASP A 64 8.40 0.95 0.23
CA ASP A 64 8.61 -0.50 0.29
C ASP A 64 7.28 -1.22 0.55
N GLU A 65 7.20 -2.47 0.12
CA GLU A 65 6.16 -3.41 0.57
C GLU A 65 6.77 -4.76 0.93
N ALA A 66 6.34 -5.33 2.05
CA ALA A 66 6.86 -6.60 2.54
C ALA A 66 5.75 -7.50 3.08
N ARG A 67 5.88 -8.81 2.86
CA ARG A 67 5.02 -9.78 3.52
C ARG A 67 5.56 -10.07 4.92
N ASP A 68 4.69 -9.99 5.92
CA ASP A 68 5.01 -10.36 7.29
C ASP A 68 3.85 -11.12 7.95
N ARG A 69 4.09 -12.41 8.29
CA ARG A 69 3.15 -13.29 9.02
C ARG A 69 1.72 -13.26 8.49
N GLY A 70 1.54 -13.28 7.17
CA GLY A 70 0.21 -13.28 6.54
C GLY A 70 -0.44 -11.89 6.37
N ALA A 71 0.29 -10.83 6.67
CA ALA A 71 -0.07 -9.46 6.32
C ALA A 71 0.86 -8.90 5.23
N LEU A 72 0.38 -7.87 4.54
CA LEU A 72 1.20 -6.99 3.72
C LEU A 72 1.50 -5.72 4.53
N LEU A 73 2.78 -5.41 4.70
CA LEU A 73 3.25 -4.14 5.23
C LEU A 73 3.57 -3.24 4.06
N VAL A 74 2.93 -2.08 4.00
CA VAL A 74 3.18 -1.03 3.01
C VAL A 74 3.78 0.15 3.74
N ARG A 75 4.95 0.61 3.31
CA ARG A 75 5.62 1.79 3.86
C ARG A 75 5.47 2.94 2.89
N LEU A 76 4.87 4.02 3.36
CA LEU A 76 4.58 5.20 2.56
C LEU A 76 5.40 6.38 3.05
N ARG A 77 5.94 7.14 2.10
CA ARG A 77 6.63 8.40 2.36
C ARG A 77 5.85 9.54 1.73
N VAL A 78 5.53 10.55 2.53
CA VAL A 78 4.94 11.80 2.02
C VAL A 78 6.01 12.57 1.26
N LEU A 79 5.71 12.97 0.04
CA LEU A 79 6.61 13.77 -0.78
C LEU A 79 6.40 15.26 -0.46
N SER A 80 7.48 16.01 -0.51
CA SER A 80 7.41 17.47 -0.53
C SER A 80 6.92 17.89 -1.92
N ASN A 81 6.02 18.88 -1.98
CA ASN A 81 5.73 19.53 -3.25
C ASN A 81 7.02 20.25 -3.67
N ALA A 82 7.58 19.83 -4.81
CA ALA A 82 8.69 20.53 -5.45
C ALA A 82 8.20 21.86 -6.03
#